data_AF-A0A819WRP6-F1
#
_entry.id   AF-A0A819WRP6-F1
#
_cell.length_a   1.000
_cell.length_b   1.000
_cell.length_c   1.000
_cell.angle_alpha   90.00
_cell.angle_beta   90.00
_cell.angle_gamma   90.00
#
_symmetry.space_group_name_H-M   'P 1'
#
loop_
_entity.id
_entity.type
_entity.pdbx_description
1 polymer ?
#
loop_
_entity_poly.entity_id
_entity_poly.type
_entity_poly.pdbx_seq_one_letter_code
_entity_poly.pdbx_strand_id
1 'polypeptide(L)' 'DVVYQTPGLLAGDAWSDYLPFSAPLISDWRKPLACGEFNTTIDKCVDP' A
#
# COMPACT_ATOMS: atom_id res chain seq x y z
N ASP A 1 21.37 -22.22 8.62
CA ASP A 1 20.63 -20.97 8.82
C ASP A 1 19.21 -21.22 9.27
N VAL A 2 18.72 -20.37 10.17
CA VAL A 2 17.30 -20.35 10.56
C VAL A 2 16.63 -19.27 9.73
N VAL A 3 15.65 -19.67 8.91
CA VAL A 3 14.81 -18.76 8.12
C VAL A 3 13.45 -18.71 8.80
N TYR A 4 13.01 -17.51 9.17
CA TYR A 4 11.69 -17.27 9.76
C TYR A 4 10.79 -16.56 8.74
N GLN A 5 9.55 -17.03 8.62
CA GLN A 5 8.53 -16.48 7.75
C GLN A 5 7.24 -16.27 8.55
N THR A 6 6.46 -15.26 8.17
CA THR A 6 5.13 -15.03 8.73
C THR A 6 4.16 -16.16 8.37
N PRO A 7 3.17 -16.49 9.23
CA PRO A 7 2.16 -17.51 8.94
C PRO A 7 1.33 -17.26 7.68
N GLY A 8 1.31 -16.02 7.18
CA GLY A 8 0.60 -15.63 5.98
C GLY A 8 1.17 -14.34 5.38
N LEU A 9 0.49 -13.81 4.36
CA LEU A 9 0.82 -12.54 3.75
C LEU A 9 0.44 -11.39 4.70
N LEU A 10 1.34 -10.41 4.82
CA LEU A 10 1.07 -9.15 5.48
C LEU A 10 0.82 -8.09 4.41
N ALA A 11 -0.04 -7.13 4.70
CA ALA A 11 -0.19 -5.96 3.85
C ALA A 11 1.11 -5.16 3.88
N GLY A 12 1.70 -4.94 2.70
CA GLY A 12 2.89 -4.12 2.58
C GLY A 12 2.52 -2.65 2.63
N ASP A 13 3.36 -1.85 3.29
CA ASP A 13 3.30 -0.41 3.20
C ASP A 13 4.46 0.08 2.34
N ALA A 14 4.12 0.59 1.15
CA ALA A 14 5.09 1.03 0.16
C ALA A 14 5.39 2.54 0.27
N TRP A 15 4.59 3.28 1.05
CA TRP A 15 4.57 4.73 1.04
C TRP A 15 5.12 5.30 2.34
N SER A 16 5.63 6.55 2.29
CA SER A 16 6.18 7.19 3.47
C SER A 16 5.12 8.03 4.18
N ASP A 17 4.92 7.77 5.48
CA ASP A 17 4.09 8.58 6.38
C ASP A 17 4.61 10.02 6.58
N TYR A 18 5.89 10.26 6.27
CA TYR A 18 6.56 11.53 6.55
C TYR A 18 6.58 12.50 5.38
N LEU A 19 6.39 12.00 4.15
CA LEU A 19 6.32 12.85 2.97
C LEU A 19 4.86 13.26 2.75
N PRO A 20 4.55 14.58 2.71
CA PRO A 20 3.16 15.04 2.64
C PRO A 20 2.35 14.47 1.47
N PHE A 21 3.03 14.18 0.35
CA PHE A 21 2.41 13.59 -0.83
C PHE A 21 2.03 12.13 -0.64
N SER A 22 2.87 11.33 0.01
CA SER A 22 2.68 9.87 0.13
C SER A 22 2.03 9.43 1.43
N ALA A 23 1.98 10.30 2.45
CA ALA A 23 1.39 10.00 3.74
C ALA A 23 -0.06 9.48 3.70
N PRO A 24 -0.95 9.93 2.79
CA PRO A 24 -2.30 9.37 2.70
C PRO A 24 -2.41 8.14 1.79
N LEU A 25 -1.31 7.66 1.21
CA LEU A 25 -1.32 6.60 0.19
C LEU A 25 -1.14 5.21 0.83
N ILE A 26 -1.85 4.22 0.30
CA ILE A 26 -1.63 2.80 0.60
C ILE A 26 -1.41 2.01 -0.68
N SER A 27 -0.74 0.86 -0.53
CA SER A 27 -0.45 -0.05 -1.64
C SER A 27 -1.58 -1.05 -1.88
N ASP A 28 -2.65 -0.63 -2.58
CA ASP A 28 -3.76 -1.52 -2.90
C ASP A 28 -3.65 -2.16 -4.29
N TRP A 29 -3.20 -3.41 -4.32
CA TRP A 29 -3.08 -4.23 -5.54
C TRP A 29 -4.20 -5.26 -5.67
N ARG A 30 -5.19 -5.26 -4.77
CA ARG A 30 -6.24 -6.28 -4.78
C ARG A 30 -7.21 -5.99 -5.91
N LYS A 31 -7.63 -7.05 -6.61
CA LYS A 31 -8.69 -6.93 -7.62
C LYS A 31 -10.03 -6.58 -6.93
N PRO A 32 -10.86 -5.73 -7.56
CA PRO A 32 -10.72 -5.17 -8.91
C PRO A 32 -9.90 -3.87 -8.97
N LEU A 33 -9.54 -3.29 -7.82
CA LEU A 33 -8.97 -1.94 -7.75
C LEU A 33 -7.56 -1.86 -8.36
N ALA A 34 -6.65 -2.77 -7.98
CA ALA A 34 -5.33 -2.97 -8.59
C ALA A 34 -4.55 -1.67 -8.90
N CYS A 35 -4.55 -0.75 -7.95
CA CYS A 35 -4.23 0.65 -8.11
C CYS A 35 -2.79 1.00 -7.73
N GLY A 36 -2.23 0.31 -6.73
CA GLY A 36 -0.88 0.56 -6.21
C GLY A 36 -0.71 1.85 -5.42
N GLU A 37 -1.23 2.97 -5.91
CA GLU A 37 -1.24 4.29 -5.27
C GLU A 37 -2.67 4.70 -4.92
N PHE A 38 -3.26 4.07 -3.91
CA PHE A 38 -4.61 4.42 -3.46
C PHE A 38 -4.56 5.47 -2.36
N ASN A 39 -5.18 6.63 -2.60
CA ASN A 39 -5.27 7.70 -1.61
C ASN A 39 -6.50 7.49 -0.71
N THR A 40 -6.24 7.21 0.57
CA THR A 40 -7.26 6.91 1.59
C THR A 40 -8.04 8.13 2.06
N THR A 41 -7.57 9.34 1.80
CA THR A 41 -8.26 10.58 2.22
C THR A 41 -9.35 10.99 1.23
N ILE A 42 -9.15 10.69 -0.06
CA ILE A 42 -10.08 11.07 -1.14
C ILE A 42 -10.74 9.87 -1.82
N ASP A 43 -10.40 8.65 -1.39
CA ASP A 43 -10.86 7.37 -1.94
C ASP A 43 -10.64 7.23 -3.46
N LYS A 44 -9.44 7.60 -3.94
CA LYS A 44 -9.10 7.56 -5.37
C LYS A 44 -7.69 7.05 -5.63
N CYS A 45 -7.51 6.45 -6.80
CA CYS A 45 -6.20 6.21 -7.38
C CYS A 45 -5.53 7.52 -7.77
N VAL A 46 -4.24 7.63 -7.46
CA VAL A 46 -3.41 8.76 -7.87
C VAL A 46 -2.89 8.56 -9.29
N ASP A 47 -2.62 7.31 -9.68
CA ASP A 47 -2.32 6.93 -11.06
C ASP A 47 -3.63 6.71 -11.85
N PRO A 48 -3.82 7.31 -13.04
CA PRO A 48 -4.97 7.05 -13.91
C PRO A 48 -5.06 5.62 -14.46
#